data_AF-A0A559GPS2-F1
#
_entry.id   AF-A0A559GPS2-F1
#
_cell.length_a   1.000
_cell.length_b   1.000
_cell.length_c   1.000
_cell.angle_alpha   90.00
_cell.angle_beta   90.00
_cell.angle_gamma   90.00
#
_symmetry.space_group_name_H-M   'P 1'
#
loop_
_entity.id
_entity.type
_entity.pdbx_description
1 polymer ?
#
loop_
_entity_poly.entity_id
_entity_poly.type
_entity_poly.pdbx_seq_one_letter_code
_entity_poly.pdbx_strand_id
1 'polypeptide(L)'
;EALLDAAEDTLTRPSDEGLGTLVDYPEGLRKYEGYLVSTGTPLKGMKVALDTANGAASTSARQIFADLGAQITVIGETPDGLNINLNVGSTHPEALQEVVKESQSAIGLAFDGDSDRLIAVDENGDIVDGDKIMYIIGKYLSEKGQLAQNTIVTTVMSNLGFHKALDREGINKAVTAVGDRYVVEEMRKSG
;
A
#
# COMPACT_ATOMS: atom_id res chain seq x y z
N GLU A 1 11.77 3.94 29.08
CA GLU A 1 12.86 3.83 30.06
C GLU A 1 12.42 4.30 31.44
N ALA A 2 11.88 5.51 31.63
CA ALA A 2 11.42 6.02 32.94
C ALA A 2 10.46 5.11 33.76
N LEU A 3 9.62 4.27 33.12
CA LEU A 3 8.74 3.31 33.82
C LEU A 3 9.42 1.97 34.15
N LEU A 4 10.50 1.63 33.45
CA LEU A 4 11.30 0.42 33.66
C LEU A 4 12.42 0.66 34.68
N ASP A 5 12.96 1.88 34.72
CA ASP A 5 14.07 2.30 35.59
C ASP A 5 13.59 2.90 36.92
N ALA A 6 12.29 2.90 37.19
CA ALA A 6 11.73 3.40 38.43
C ALA A 6 12.14 2.49 39.60
N ALA A 7 12.67 3.07 40.68
CA ALA A 7 13.08 2.33 41.87
C ALA A 7 11.90 1.65 42.60
N GLU A 8 10.68 2.16 42.40
CA GLU A 8 9.43 1.58 42.88
C GLU A 8 8.48 1.39 41.71
N ASP A 9 7.90 0.19 41.61
CA ASP A 9 6.85 -0.11 40.65
C ASP A 9 5.48 0.37 41.18
N THR A 10 5.04 1.52 40.67
CA THR A 10 3.73 2.12 40.99
C THR A 10 2.68 1.87 39.90
N LEU A 11 2.92 0.94 38.97
CA LEU A 11 1.98 0.68 37.88
C LEU A 11 0.71 0.00 38.41
N THR A 12 -0.43 0.37 37.84
CA THR A 12 -1.72 -0.24 38.16
C THR A 12 -1.74 -1.70 37.70
N ARG A 13 -1.99 -2.62 38.63
CA ARG A 13 -2.13 -4.06 38.38
C ARG A 13 -3.57 -4.49 38.68
N PRO A 14 -4.53 -4.26 37.76
CA PRO A 14 -5.91 -4.72 37.96
C PRO A 14 -5.92 -6.24 38.10
N SER A 15 -6.48 -6.73 39.19
CA SER A 15 -6.57 -8.17 39.50
C SER A 15 -7.97 -8.74 39.35
N ASP A 16 -8.99 -7.88 39.18
CA ASP A 16 -10.38 -8.26 38.98
C ASP A 16 -11.15 -7.11 38.29
N GLU A 17 -11.71 -6.16 39.05
CA GLU A 17 -12.29 -4.94 38.50
C GLU A 17 -11.22 -4.08 37.79
N GLY A 18 -11.49 -3.76 36.51
CA GLY A 18 -10.57 -3.02 35.65
C GLY A 18 -9.71 -3.88 34.72
N LEU A 19 -9.83 -5.22 34.76
CA LEU A 19 -9.21 -6.08 33.76
C LEU A 19 -9.97 -5.99 32.43
N GLY A 20 -9.25 -5.73 31.34
CA GLY A 20 -9.84 -5.70 29.99
C GLY A 20 -10.34 -7.07 29.53
N THR A 21 -11.28 -7.08 28.59
CA THR A 21 -11.78 -8.31 27.95
C THR A 21 -11.28 -8.41 26.51
N LEU A 22 -10.92 -9.61 26.06
CA LEU A 22 -10.57 -9.89 24.67
C LEU A 22 -11.81 -10.36 23.92
N VAL A 23 -12.06 -9.77 22.74
CA VAL A 23 -13.16 -10.16 21.85
C VAL A 23 -12.59 -10.28 20.44
N ASP A 24 -12.86 -11.41 19.79
CA ASP A 24 -12.52 -11.60 18.38
C ASP A 24 -13.44 -10.74 17.50
N TYR A 25 -12.87 -10.06 16.51
CA TYR A 25 -13.61 -9.15 15.63
C TYR A 25 -13.39 -9.46 14.13
N PRO A 26 -13.83 -10.64 13.65
CA PRO A 26 -13.64 -11.05 12.25
C PRO A 26 -14.39 -10.14 11.26
N GLU A 27 -15.43 -9.43 11.68
CA GLU A 27 -16.14 -8.46 10.84
C GLU A 27 -15.28 -7.25 10.45
N GLY A 28 -14.18 -7.01 11.17
CA GLY A 28 -13.22 -5.95 10.87
C GLY A 28 -12.68 -6.05 9.44
N LEU A 29 -12.37 -7.26 8.98
CA LEU A 29 -11.85 -7.49 7.62
C LEU A 29 -12.88 -7.06 6.57
N ARG A 30 -14.13 -7.51 6.69
CA ARG A 30 -15.21 -7.14 5.74
C ARG A 30 -15.50 -5.64 5.73
N LYS A 31 -15.41 -4.98 6.89
CA LYS A 31 -15.57 -3.52 6.97
C LYS A 31 -14.44 -2.79 6.23
N TYR A 32 -13.21 -3.28 6.38
CA TYR A 32 -12.05 -2.75 5.66
C TYR A 32 -12.18 -2.95 4.15
N GLU A 33 -12.51 -4.16 3.70
CA GLU A 33 -12.76 -4.47 2.28
C GLU A 33 -13.85 -3.58 1.69
N GLY A 34 -14.99 -3.46 2.39
CA GLY A 34 -16.11 -2.62 1.94
C GLY A 34 -15.73 -1.13 1.85
N TYR A 35 -14.91 -0.64 2.77
CA TYR A 35 -14.38 0.73 2.69
C TYR A 35 -13.49 0.90 1.46
N LEU A 36 -12.53 0.00 1.22
CA LEU A 36 -11.65 0.08 0.06
C LEU A 36 -12.44 0.04 -1.27
N VAL A 37 -13.39 -0.89 -1.39
CA VAL A 37 -14.28 -0.97 -2.57
C VAL A 37 -15.06 0.33 -2.77
N SER A 38 -15.53 0.97 -1.68
CA SER A 38 -16.26 2.23 -1.76
C SER A 38 -15.43 3.41 -2.27
N THR A 39 -14.10 3.35 -2.14
CA THR A 39 -13.16 4.35 -2.68
C THR A 39 -12.69 4.03 -4.10
N GLY A 40 -12.91 2.80 -4.56
CA GLY A 40 -12.45 2.31 -5.85
C GLY A 40 -13.34 2.73 -7.02
N THR A 41 -12.80 2.61 -8.23
CA THR A 41 -13.55 2.76 -9.48
C THR A 41 -13.87 1.39 -10.06
N PRO A 42 -15.05 1.17 -10.69
CA PRO A 42 -15.36 -0.10 -11.33
C PRO A 42 -14.30 -0.49 -12.38
N LEU A 43 -13.79 -1.71 -12.27
CA LEU A 43 -12.75 -2.30 -13.12
C LEU A 43 -13.31 -3.34 -14.10
N LYS A 44 -14.60 -3.24 -14.42
CA LYS A 44 -15.30 -4.21 -15.28
C LYS A 44 -14.59 -4.38 -16.62
N GLY A 45 -14.16 -5.61 -16.88
CA GLY A 45 -13.48 -5.98 -18.14
C GLY A 45 -11.97 -5.75 -18.14
N MET A 46 -11.41 -5.19 -17.06
CA MET A 46 -9.96 -5.07 -16.87
C MET A 46 -9.40 -6.38 -16.32
N LYS A 47 -8.27 -6.83 -16.88
CA LYS A 47 -7.49 -7.96 -16.35
C LYS A 47 -6.41 -7.43 -15.42
N VAL A 48 -6.35 -7.95 -14.20
CA VAL A 48 -5.42 -7.51 -13.16
C VAL A 48 -4.69 -8.72 -12.59
N ALA A 49 -3.37 -8.68 -12.59
CA ALA A 49 -2.54 -9.65 -11.89
C ALA A 49 -2.20 -9.11 -10.49
N LEU A 50 -2.29 -9.96 -9.46
CA LEU A 50 -2.01 -9.61 -8.08
C LEU A 50 -0.94 -10.55 -7.52
N ASP A 51 0.03 -10.00 -6.80
CA ASP A 51 0.94 -10.76 -5.96
C ASP A 51 0.74 -10.32 -4.51
N THR A 52 0.19 -11.24 -3.69
CA THR A 52 -0.13 -10.97 -2.29
C THR A 52 0.98 -11.37 -1.31
N ALA A 53 2.16 -11.71 -1.81
CA ALA A 53 3.38 -11.98 -1.04
C ALA A 53 3.27 -13.08 0.05
N ASN A 54 2.25 -13.94 -0.03
CA ASN A 54 1.79 -14.82 1.05
C ASN A 54 1.60 -14.08 2.38
N GLY A 55 1.24 -12.79 2.31
CA GLY A 55 1.11 -11.88 3.43
C GLY A 55 -0.34 -11.54 3.76
N ALA A 56 -0.54 -10.38 4.40
CA ALA A 56 -1.84 -9.88 4.83
C ALA A 56 -2.83 -9.73 3.66
N ALA A 57 -2.37 -9.24 2.50
CA ALA A 57 -3.19 -9.09 1.30
C ALA A 57 -3.79 -10.40 0.78
N SER A 58 -3.22 -11.58 1.10
CA SER A 58 -3.74 -12.88 0.64
C SER A 58 -5.17 -13.17 1.15
N THR A 59 -5.58 -12.46 2.21
CA THR A 59 -6.90 -12.60 2.82
C THR A 59 -7.98 -11.70 2.20
N SER A 60 -7.60 -10.62 1.50
CA SER A 60 -8.53 -9.55 1.11
C SER A 60 -8.42 -9.08 -0.33
N ALA A 61 -7.23 -9.08 -0.92
CA ALA A 61 -6.99 -8.47 -2.24
C ALA A 61 -7.89 -9.09 -3.32
N ARG A 62 -7.99 -10.42 -3.37
CA ARG A 62 -8.87 -11.11 -4.31
C ARG A 62 -10.31 -10.62 -4.24
N GLN A 63 -10.88 -10.51 -3.04
CA GLN A 63 -12.26 -10.12 -2.86
C GLN A 63 -12.48 -8.66 -3.26
N ILE A 64 -11.59 -7.75 -2.86
CA ILE A 64 -11.66 -6.32 -3.20
C ILE A 64 -11.68 -6.11 -4.72
N PHE A 65 -10.73 -6.72 -5.44
CA PHE A 65 -10.66 -6.55 -6.90
C PHE A 65 -11.79 -7.27 -7.64
N ALA A 66 -12.26 -8.41 -7.12
CA ALA A 66 -13.44 -9.09 -7.66
C ALA A 66 -14.71 -8.24 -7.51
N ASP A 67 -14.91 -7.59 -6.37
CA ASP A 67 -16.06 -6.72 -6.11
C ASP A 67 -16.03 -5.44 -6.97
N LEU A 68 -14.85 -4.96 -7.34
CA LEU A 68 -14.68 -3.90 -8.34
C LEU A 68 -14.97 -4.40 -9.78
N GLY A 69 -15.13 -5.71 -10.00
CA GLY A 69 -15.47 -6.30 -11.30
C GLY A 69 -14.27 -6.65 -12.19
N ALA A 70 -13.06 -6.67 -11.65
CA ALA A 70 -11.85 -7.06 -12.39
C ALA A 70 -11.82 -8.57 -12.69
N GLN A 71 -11.16 -8.94 -13.79
CA GLN A 71 -10.74 -10.32 -14.05
C GLN A 71 -9.36 -10.51 -13.42
N ILE A 72 -9.28 -11.35 -12.39
CA ILE A 72 -8.10 -11.42 -11.52
C ILE A 72 -7.31 -12.71 -11.68
N THR A 73 -5.99 -12.58 -11.78
CA THR A 73 -5.02 -13.67 -11.60
C THR A 73 -4.20 -13.35 -10.36
N VAL A 74 -4.10 -14.28 -9.41
CA VAL A 74 -3.42 -14.03 -8.13
C VAL A 74 -2.32 -15.07 -7.95
N ILE A 75 -1.14 -14.60 -7.54
CA ILE A 75 -0.02 -15.39 -7.06
C ILE A 75 0.33 -15.01 -5.62
N GLY A 76 1.11 -15.86 -4.94
CA GLY A 76 1.50 -15.61 -3.55
C GLY A 76 0.30 -15.54 -2.60
N GLU A 77 -0.72 -16.38 -2.79
CA GLU A 77 -1.99 -16.37 -2.03
C GLU A 77 -2.18 -17.63 -1.16
N THR A 78 -1.11 -18.40 -0.92
CA THR A 78 -1.19 -19.65 -0.15
C THR A 78 -0.21 -19.58 1.03
N PRO A 79 -0.49 -18.74 2.05
CA PRO A 79 0.37 -18.62 3.21
C PRO A 79 0.40 -19.92 4.02
N ASP A 80 1.61 -20.35 4.40
CA ASP A 80 1.83 -21.52 5.29
C ASP A 80 2.43 -21.13 6.65
N GLY A 81 2.61 -19.82 6.88
CA GLY A 81 3.23 -19.24 8.07
C GLY A 81 4.75 -19.11 8.00
N LEU A 82 5.39 -19.65 6.96
CA LEU A 82 6.85 -19.60 6.75
C LEU A 82 7.25 -18.99 5.40
N ASN A 83 6.32 -18.93 4.44
CA ASN A 83 6.57 -18.53 3.05
C ASN A 83 6.23 -17.06 2.71
N ILE A 84 6.08 -16.20 3.72
CA ILE A 84 5.87 -14.76 3.51
C ILE A 84 7.07 -14.14 2.79
N ASN A 85 6.82 -13.32 1.76
CA ASN A 85 7.82 -12.69 0.89
C ASN A 85 8.81 -13.67 0.21
N LEU A 86 8.55 -14.98 0.22
CA LEU A 86 9.48 -15.97 -0.32
C LEU A 86 9.39 -16.01 -1.86
N ASN A 87 10.30 -15.29 -2.53
CA ASN A 87 10.35 -15.15 -3.99
C ASN A 87 9.06 -14.57 -4.62
N VAL A 88 8.32 -13.80 -3.83
CA VAL A 88 7.06 -13.13 -4.20
C VAL A 88 7.00 -11.77 -3.50
N GLY A 89 6.12 -10.90 -3.98
CA GLY A 89 5.83 -9.60 -3.40
C GLY A 89 6.65 -8.45 -3.98
N SER A 90 6.49 -7.26 -3.39
CA SER A 90 7.02 -6.00 -3.94
C SER A 90 8.55 -5.98 -4.09
N THR A 91 9.29 -6.77 -3.30
CA THR A 91 10.76 -6.90 -3.39
C THR A 91 11.21 -7.96 -4.40
N HIS A 92 10.31 -8.84 -4.83
CA HIS A 92 10.54 -9.92 -5.79
C HIS A 92 9.44 -9.96 -6.86
N PRO A 93 9.27 -8.90 -7.68
CA PRO A 93 8.18 -8.78 -8.63
C PRO A 93 8.35 -9.65 -9.89
N GLU A 94 9.45 -10.40 -10.03
CA GLU A 94 9.79 -11.12 -11.25
C GLU A 94 8.71 -12.13 -11.66
N ALA A 95 8.18 -12.87 -10.69
CA ALA A 95 7.09 -13.82 -10.92
C ALA A 95 5.81 -13.10 -11.39
N LEU A 96 5.51 -11.92 -10.82
CA LEU A 96 4.38 -11.11 -11.25
C LEU A 96 4.56 -10.59 -12.68
N GLN A 97 5.78 -10.18 -13.07
CA GLN A 97 6.07 -9.71 -14.43
C GLN A 97 5.80 -10.81 -15.48
N GLU A 98 6.16 -12.05 -15.19
CA GLU A 98 5.84 -13.20 -16.04
C GLU A 98 4.33 -13.41 -16.14
N VAL A 99 3.64 -13.44 -14.99
CA VAL A 99 2.18 -13.62 -14.93
C VAL A 99 1.42 -12.54 -15.70
N VAL A 100 1.85 -11.28 -15.63
CA VAL A 100 1.21 -10.18 -16.37
C VAL A 100 1.27 -10.44 -17.87
N LYS A 101 2.44 -10.82 -18.39
CA LYS A 101 2.63 -11.11 -19.82
C LYS A 101 1.85 -12.35 -20.26
N GLU A 102 1.87 -13.41 -19.46
CA GLU A 102 1.18 -14.67 -19.78
C GLU A 102 -0.34 -14.52 -19.77
N SER A 103 -0.89 -13.83 -18.77
CA SER A 103 -2.33 -13.58 -18.63
C SER A 103 -2.85 -12.44 -19.53
N GLN A 104 -1.93 -11.70 -20.16
CA GLN A 104 -2.19 -10.45 -20.87
C GLN A 104 -2.98 -9.48 -19.97
N SER A 105 -2.53 -9.36 -18.72
CA SER A 105 -3.10 -8.43 -17.76
C SER A 105 -2.76 -6.99 -18.14
N ALA A 106 -3.69 -6.07 -17.89
CA ALA A 106 -3.47 -4.65 -18.14
C ALA A 106 -2.55 -4.02 -17.08
N ILE A 107 -2.46 -4.63 -15.90
CA ILE A 107 -1.60 -4.21 -14.80
C ILE A 107 -1.32 -5.39 -13.87
N GLY A 108 -0.12 -5.41 -13.30
CA GLY A 108 0.25 -6.23 -12.15
C GLY A 108 0.41 -5.36 -10.90
N LEU A 109 -0.02 -5.86 -9.73
CA LEU A 109 0.15 -5.20 -8.44
C LEU A 109 0.80 -6.17 -7.44
N ALA A 110 2.01 -5.85 -6.98
CA ALA A 110 2.75 -6.60 -5.98
C ALA A 110 2.74 -5.88 -4.64
N PHE A 111 2.17 -6.53 -3.62
CA PHE A 111 2.18 -6.09 -2.23
C PHE A 111 3.38 -6.68 -1.48
N ASP A 112 3.69 -6.18 -0.30
CA ASP A 112 4.56 -6.87 0.65
C ASP A 112 3.77 -7.59 1.76
N GLY A 113 4.52 -8.22 2.67
CA GLY A 113 4.01 -9.13 3.69
C GLY A 113 2.90 -8.56 4.58
N ASP A 114 2.99 -7.30 4.99
CA ASP A 114 1.95 -6.58 5.75
C ASP A 114 1.13 -5.61 4.88
N SER A 115 1.51 -5.46 3.60
CA SER A 115 0.74 -4.81 2.54
C SER A 115 0.59 -3.30 2.73
N ASP A 116 1.62 -2.65 3.26
CA ASP A 116 1.73 -1.19 3.30
C ASP A 116 2.50 -0.62 2.08
N ARG A 117 3.15 -1.49 1.29
CA ARG A 117 3.84 -1.13 0.04
C ARG A 117 3.18 -1.72 -1.19
N LEU A 118 3.37 -1.01 -2.29
CA LEU A 118 2.92 -1.42 -3.62
C LEU A 118 4.01 -1.14 -4.65
N ILE A 119 4.32 -2.15 -5.46
CA ILE A 119 5.01 -2.02 -6.73
C ILE A 119 4.06 -2.48 -7.82
N ALA A 120 4.00 -1.74 -8.93
CA ALA A 120 3.18 -2.10 -10.06
C ALA A 120 4.02 -2.63 -11.22
N VAL A 121 3.38 -3.36 -12.11
CA VAL A 121 3.94 -3.86 -13.36
C VAL A 121 3.00 -3.47 -14.49
N ASP A 122 3.54 -2.88 -15.55
CA ASP A 122 2.73 -2.49 -16.72
C ASP A 122 2.41 -3.68 -17.64
N GLU A 123 1.62 -3.46 -18.68
CA GLU A 123 1.19 -4.50 -19.62
C GLU A 123 2.35 -5.15 -20.41
N ASN A 124 3.50 -4.50 -20.48
CA ASN A 124 4.71 -5.00 -21.14
C ASN A 124 5.58 -5.83 -20.18
N GLY A 125 5.25 -5.81 -18.89
CA GLY A 125 6.01 -6.46 -17.83
C GLY A 125 7.09 -5.56 -17.25
N ASP A 126 7.08 -4.25 -17.47
CA ASP A 126 8.06 -3.32 -16.90
C ASP A 126 7.64 -2.86 -15.49
N ILE A 127 8.65 -2.65 -14.62
CA ILE A 127 8.41 -2.24 -13.23
C ILE A 127 8.04 -0.75 -13.14
N VAL A 128 6.92 -0.50 -12.48
CA VAL A 128 6.42 0.82 -12.11
C VAL A 128 6.61 0.99 -10.60
N ASP A 129 7.69 1.68 -10.25
CA ASP A 129 8.08 1.98 -8.86
C ASP A 129 7.19 3.04 -8.20
N GLY A 130 7.40 3.26 -6.90
CA GLY A 130 6.64 4.22 -6.10
C GLY A 130 6.69 5.66 -6.62
N ASP A 131 7.80 6.12 -7.19
CA ASP A 131 7.88 7.47 -7.77
C ASP A 131 6.96 7.59 -8.98
N LYS A 132 6.96 6.59 -9.87
CA LYS A 132 6.06 6.57 -11.03
C LYS A 132 4.59 6.48 -10.60
N ILE A 133 4.27 5.64 -9.61
CA ILE A 133 2.91 5.52 -9.07
C ILE A 133 2.44 6.86 -8.48
N MET A 134 3.26 7.48 -7.62
CA MET A 134 2.95 8.79 -7.03
C MET A 134 2.75 9.87 -8.09
N TYR A 135 3.56 9.86 -9.16
CA TYR A 135 3.40 10.81 -10.26
C TYR A 135 2.08 10.63 -11.01
N ILE A 136 1.71 9.38 -11.34
CA ILE A 136 0.45 9.09 -12.06
C ILE A 136 -0.75 9.55 -11.23
N ILE A 137 -0.80 9.18 -9.95
CA ILE A 137 -1.89 9.55 -9.04
C ILE A 137 -1.90 11.06 -8.81
N GLY A 138 -0.76 11.65 -8.48
CA GLY A 138 -0.63 13.07 -8.17
C GLY A 138 -0.99 13.95 -9.37
N LYS A 139 -0.55 13.60 -10.58
CA LYS A 139 -0.94 14.29 -11.81
C LYS A 139 -2.44 14.22 -12.04
N TYR A 140 -3.04 13.04 -11.94
CA TYR A 140 -4.48 12.87 -12.09
C TYR A 140 -5.27 13.73 -11.10
N LEU A 141 -4.88 13.71 -9.81
CA LEU A 141 -5.53 14.52 -8.77
C LEU A 141 -5.33 16.03 -9.00
N SER A 142 -4.15 16.44 -9.48
CA SER A 142 -3.85 17.84 -9.82
C SER A 142 -4.76 18.34 -10.96
N GLU A 143 -4.88 17.58 -12.05
CA GLU A 143 -5.75 17.90 -13.19
C GLU A 143 -7.24 17.99 -12.80
N LYS A 144 -7.65 17.26 -11.76
CA LYS A 144 -9.01 17.32 -11.19
C LYS A 144 -9.19 18.41 -10.14
N GLY A 145 -8.14 19.13 -9.75
CA GLY A 145 -8.18 20.10 -8.65
C GLY A 145 -8.42 19.45 -7.28
N GLN A 146 -8.12 18.16 -7.15
CA GLN A 146 -8.31 17.35 -5.94
C GLN A 146 -7.02 17.15 -5.15
N LEU A 147 -5.86 17.45 -5.76
CA LEU A 147 -4.57 17.38 -5.05
C LEU A 147 -4.46 18.55 -4.08
N ALA A 148 -4.45 18.24 -2.78
CA ALA A 148 -4.32 19.22 -1.71
C ALA A 148 -3.07 20.11 -1.91
N GLN A 149 -3.29 21.43 -1.92
CA GLN A 149 -2.28 22.47 -2.18
C GLN A 149 -1.44 22.24 -3.44
N ASN A 150 -1.95 21.44 -4.37
CA ASN A 150 -1.23 20.94 -5.53
C ASN A 150 0.18 20.43 -5.19
N THR A 151 0.35 19.73 -4.05
CA THR A 151 1.66 19.35 -3.51
C THR A 151 1.79 17.84 -3.34
N ILE A 152 2.96 17.29 -3.68
CA ILE A 152 3.34 15.92 -3.34
C ILE A 152 4.50 15.95 -2.35
N VAL A 153 4.35 15.24 -1.23
CA VAL A 153 5.40 15.03 -0.23
C VAL A 153 6.19 13.80 -0.60
N THR A 154 7.51 13.89 -0.62
CA THR A 154 8.41 12.75 -0.84
C THR A 154 9.65 12.83 0.05
N THR A 155 10.48 11.80 0.02
CA THR A 155 11.79 11.79 0.68
C THR A 155 12.90 12.22 -0.29
N VAL A 156 14.09 12.50 0.26
CA VAL A 156 15.32 12.74 -0.52
C VAL A 156 15.74 11.58 -1.44
N MET A 157 15.14 10.39 -1.31
CA MET A 157 15.48 9.20 -2.12
C MET A 157 14.79 9.17 -3.47
N SER A 158 13.78 10.01 -3.72
CA SER A 158 13.11 10.06 -5.02
C SER A 158 14.05 10.44 -6.16
N ASN A 159 13.78 9.87 -7.33
CA ASN A 159 14.57 10.08 -8.52
C ASN A 159 14.48 11.53 -9.04
N LEU A 160 15.57 12.04 -9.62
CA LEU A 160 15.58 13.36 -10.25
C LEU A 160 14.53 13.51 -11.36
N GLY A 161 14.25 12.43 -12.10
CA GLY A 161 13.22 12.39 -13.15
C GLY A 161 11.82 12.69 -12.60
N PHE A 162 11.49 12.16 -11.42
CA PHE A 162 10.23 12.44 -10.73
C PHE A 162 10.09 13.93 -10.42
N HIS A 163 11.12 14.54 -9.83
CA HIS A 163 11.12 15.97 -9.52
C HIS A 163 10.97 16.86 -10.77
N LYS A 164 11.65 16.52 -11.87
CA LYS A 164 11.52 17.25 -13.14
C LYS A 164 10.13 17.09 -13.76
N ALA A 165 9.52 15.92 -13.62
CA ALA A 165 8.17 15.68 -14.11
C ALA A 165 7.16 16.55 -13.34
N LEU A 166 7.26 16.63 -12.01
CA LEU A 166 6.39 17.51 -11.21
C LEU A 166 6.55 19.00 -11.59
N ASP A 167 7.78 19.47 -11.79
CA ASP A 167 8.03 20.86 -12.20
C ASP A 167 7.37 21.19 -13.54
N ARG A 168 7.37 20.23 -14.48
CA ARG A 168 6.73 20.41 -15.80
C ARG A 168 5.21 20.52 -15.70
N GLU A 169 4.60 19.76 -14.80
CA GLU A 169 3.15 19.77 -14.57
C GLU A 169 2.72 20.88 -13.61
N GLY A 170 3.67 21.67 -13.08
CA GLY A 170 3.38 22.75 -12.12
C GLY A 170 2.94 22.25 -10.74
N ILE A 171 3.32 21.01 -10.38
CA ILE A 171 2.98 20.39 -9.09
C ILE A 171 4.09 20.73 -8.08
N ASN A 172 3.69 21.24 -6.92
CA ASN A 172 4.60 21.55 -5.82
C ASN A 172 5.17 20.26 -5.21
N LYS A 173 6.38 20.35 -4.64
CA LYS A 173 7.06 19.23 -4.00
C LYS A 173 7.59 19.63 -2.63
N ALA A 174 7.30 18.82 -1.62
CA ALA A 174 7.90 18.93 -0.29
C ALA A 174 8.83 17.73 -0.09
N VAL A 175 10.10 18.00 0.25
CA VAL A 175 11.13 16.95 0.39
C VAL A 175 11.51 16.81 1.86
N THR A 176 11.43 15.58 2.35
CA THR A 176 11.68 15.21 3.74
C THR A 176 12.87 14.26 3.87
N ALA A 177 13.33 14.02 5.10
CA ALA A 177 14.30 12.97 5.39
C ALA A 177 13.72 11.58 5.11
N VAL A 178 14.58 10.57 4.96
CA VAL A 178 14.14 9.19 4.75
C VAL A 178 13.38 8.68 5.97
N GLY A 179 12.18 8.16 5.75
CA GLY A 179 11.34 7.51 6.75
C GLY A 179 9.90 8.00 6.72
N ASP A 180 8.97 7.06 6.81
CA ASP A 180 7.52 7.27 6.63
C ASP A 180 6.97 8.28 7.65
N ARG A 181 7.55 8.31 8.86
CA ARG A 181 7.21 9.29 9.89
C ARG A 181 7.37 10.72 9.41
N TYR A 182 8.49 11.04 8.73
CA TYR A 182 8.76 12.40 8.25
C TYR A 182 7.82 12.79 7.11
N VAL A 183 7.48 11.84 6.24
CA VAL A 183 6.50 12.06 5.16
C VAL A 183 5.14 12.41 5.76
N VAL A 184 4.65 11.62 6.73
CA VAL A 184 3.35 11.86 7.36
C VAL A 184 3.34 13.14 8.19
N GLU A 185 4.41 13.46 8.92
CA GLU A 185 4.55 14.71 9.66
C GLU A 185 4.47 15.94 8.72
N GLU A 186 5.16 15.88 7.59
CA GLU A 186 5.14 16.97 6.60
C GLU A 186 3.78 17.07 5.91
N MET A 187 3.13 15.96 5.56
CA MET A 187 1.74 15.98 5.04
C MET A 187 0.80 16.68 6.03
N ARG A 188 0.87 16.38 7.32
CA ARG A 188 0.01 17.01 8.35
C ARG A 188 0.28 18.50 8.54
N LYS A 189 1.52 18.93 8.34
CA LYS A 189 1.94 20.33 8.48
C LYS A 189 1.59 21.16 7.25
N SER A 190 1.78 20.57 6.09
CA SER A 190 1.72 21.22 4.79
C SER A 190 0.37 21.02 4.09
N GLY A 191 -0.57 20.33 4.75
CA GLY A 191 -2.02 20.35 4.54
C GLY A 191 -2.50 19.37 3.49
#